data_AF-H6V779-F1
#
_entry.id   AF-H6V779-F1
#
_cell.length_a   1.000
_cell.length_b   1.000
_cell.length_c   1.000
_cell.angle_alpha   90.00
_cell.angle_beta   90.00
_cell.angle_gamma   90.00
#
_symmetry.space_group_name_H-M   'P 1'
#
loop_
_entity.id
_entity.type
_entity.pdbx_description
1 polymer ?
#
loop_
_entity_poly.entity_id
_entity_poly.type
_entity_poly.pdbx_seq_one_letter_code
_entity_poly.pdbx_strand_id
1 'polypeptide(L)'
;MYRYLWSNGPKEGLEFADYSFEEHFGKQIASYPPRAVLFDYIEGRVKKANIRDWIRFNTAVRWINYNNASKKFTVTAHDYSADTSYSEEFDHVVVASGHFSTPNVPHYEGFETFNGRLLHAHDFRDAREFVDKDILILGTSYSAEDIGSQCWKYGCKSVTVAHRTAPIGFEWPDNWQEVSALTRVDGKTAYFKDRSSKVVDAIILCTGYKHHFTFLPDDLRLKTANRLATADLYKGIAWIHNPKLFYLGMQDQWFT
;
A
#
# COMPACT_ATOMS: atom_id res chain seq x y z
N MET A 1 -4.51 2.49 4.44
CA MET A 1 -5.90 1.95 4.44
C MET A 1 -6.88 3.06 4.78
N TYR A 2 -8.15 2.90 4.41
CA TYR A 2 -9.20 3.90 4.55
C TYR A 2 -10.44 3.34 5.26
N ARG A 3 -11.36 4.23 5.63
CA ARG A 3 -12.68 3.84 6.12
C ARG A 3 -13.41 3.05 5.04
N TYR A 4 -14.22 2.09 5.49
CA TYR A 4 -15.03 1.24 4.61
C TYR A 4 -14.24 0.29 3.72
N LEU A 5 -12.94 0.07 3.96
CA LEU A 5 -12.17 -0.97 3.28
C LEU A 5 -12.68 -2.37 3.68
N TRP A 6 -12.91 -3.21 2.68
CA TRP A 6 -13.20 -4.65 2.82
C TRP A 6 -12.05 -5.44 2.20
N SER A 7 -11.98 -6.74 2.48
CA SER A 7 -11.09 -7.62 1.70
C SER A 7 -11.37 -7.45 0.20
N ASN A 8 -10.33 -7.34 -0.60
CA ASN A 8 -10.42 -7.23 -2.07
C ASN A 8 -10.40 -8.61 -2.75
N GLY A 9 -10.11 -9.67 -1.99
CA GLY A 9 -10.10 -11.06 -2.43
C GLY A 9 -10.97 -11.93 -1.52
N PRO A 10 -11.24 -13.17 -1.95
CA PRO A 10 -11.95 -14.13 -1.10
C PRO A 10 -11.09 -14.46 0.12
N LYS A 11 -11.67 -14.37 1.33
CA LYS A 11 -10.98 -14.69 2.59
C LYS A 11 -10.42 -16.12 2.59
N GLU A 12 -11.04 -17.03 1.86
CA GLU A 12 -10.62 -18.42 1.71
C GLU A 12 -9.25 -18.53 1.03
N GLY A 13 -8.86 -17.55 0.21
CA GLY A 13 -7.53 -17.49 -0.42
C GLY A 13 -6.41 -17.02 0.51
N LEU A 14 -6.76 -16.41 1.65
CA LEU A 14 -5.83 -15.86 2.65
C LEU A 14 -5.98 -16.49 4.04
N GLU A 15 -6.81 -17.53 4.16
CA GLU A 15 -6.99 -18.26 5.41
C GLU A 15 -5.68 -18.90 5.85
N PHE A 16 -5.32 -18.70 7.12
CA PHE A 16 -4.12 -19.31 7.69
C PHE A 16 -4.31 -20.81 7.80
N ALA A 17 -3.38 -21.57 7.21
CA ALA A 17 -3.40 -23.03 7.21
C ALA A 17 -3.38 -23.65 8.63
N ASP A 18 -2.90 -22.89 9.63
CA ASP A 18 -2.76 -23.31 11.03
C ASP A 18 -3.78 -22.66 11.97
N TYR A 19 -4.73 -21.87 11.46
CA TYR A 19 -5.70 -21.13 12.27
C TYR A 19 -6.91 -20.71 11.42
N SER A 20 -7.99 -21.47 11.40
CA SER A 20 -9.12 -21.19 10.50
C SER A 20 -9.98 -20.00 10.95
N PHE A 21 -10.75 -19.43 10.01
CA PHE A 21 -11.76 -18.41 10.32
C PHE A 21 -12.82 -18.94 11.30
N GLU A 22 -13.21 -20.20 11.17
CA GLU A 22 -14.20 -20.83 12.04
C GLU A 22 -13.65 -21.06 13.45
N GLU A 23 -12.37 -21.46 13.60
CA GLU A 23 -11.70 -21.55 14.90
C GLU A 23 -11.71 -20.20 15.62
N HIS A 24 -11.43 -19.12 14.89
CA HIS A 24 -11.34 -17.78 15.47
C HIS A 24 -12.71 -17.19 15.83
N PHE A 25 -13.67 -17.23 14.90
CA PHE A 25 -14.97 -16.56 15.07
C PHE A 25 -16.06 -17.45 15.67
N GLY A 26 -15.84 -18.76 15.80
CA GLY A 26 -16.82 -19.73 16.29
C GLY A 26 -18.04 -19.90 15.38
N LYS A 27 -17.97 -19.40 14.14
CA LYS A 27 -19.01 -19.48 13.11
C LYS A 27 -18.44 -19.18 11.74
N GLN A 28 -19.17 -19.57 10.71
CA GLN A 28 -18.91 -19.13 9.34
C GLN A 28 -19.28 -17.65 9.15
N ILE A 29 -18.52 -16.95 8.31
CA ILE A 29 -18.77 -15.57 7.90
C ILE A 29 -18.68 -15.45 6.37
N ALA A 30 -19.19 -14.35 5.80
CA ALA A 30 -19.10 -14.09 4.35
C ALA A 30 -17.64 -13.99 3.87
N SER A 31 -17.40 -14.16 2.57
CA SER A 31 -16.05 -14.25 1.99
C SER A 31 -15.30 -12.93 1.88
N TYR A 32 -15.98 -11.80 2.02
CA TYR A 32 -15.36 -10.47 1.99
C TYR A 32 -15.62 -9.77 3.32
N PRO A 33 -14.79 -10.00 4.36
CA PRO A 33 -14.93 -9.32 5.63
C PRO A 33 -14.38 -7.86 5.58
N PRO A 34 -14.95 -6.92 6.35
CA PRO A 34 -14.36 -5.59 6.56
C PRO A 34 -12.96 -5.65 7.18
N ARG A 35 -12.15 -4.60 6.98
CA ARG A 35 -10.79 -4.48 7.55
C ARG A 35 -10.70 -4.83 9.04
N ALA A 36 -11.67 -4.37 9.84
CA ALA A 36 -11.67 -4.60 11.29
C ALA A 36 -11.80 -6.10 11.65
N VAL A 37 -12.55 -6.86 10.84
CA VAL A 37 -12.74 -8.30 11.03
C VAL A 37 -11.47 -9.08 10.65
N LEU A 38 -10.81 -8.73 9.53
CA LEU A 38 -9.51 -9.35 9.20
C LEU A 38 -8.43 -9.01 10.21
N PHE A 39 -8.43 -7.78 10.75
CA PHE A 39 -7.49 -7.39 11.80
C PHE A 39 -7.67 -8.26 13.06
N ASP A 40 -8.92 -8.47 13.50
CA ASP A 40 -9.24 -9.33 14.66
C ASP A 40 -8.76 -10.77 14.44
N TYR A 41 -8.98 -11.32 13.24
CA TYR A 41 -8.50 -12.65 12.85
C TYR A 41 -6.96 -12.77 12.90
N ILE A 42 -6.24 -11.79 12.36
CA ILE A 42 -4.76 -11.75 12.41
C ILE A 42 -4.28 -11.62 13.86
N GLU A 43 -4.92 -10.75 14.65
CA GLU A 43 -4.58 -10.52 16.03
C GLU A 43 -4.82 -11.77 16.91
N GLY A 44 -5.91 -12.49 16.67
CA GLY A 44 -6.25 -13.72 17.38
C GLY A 44 -5.16 -14.78 17.28
N ARG A 45 -4.63 -14.99 16.07
CA ARG A 45 -3.55 -15.98 15.85
C ARG A 45 -2.28 -15.63 16.65
N VAL A 46 -1.84 -14.37 16.60
CA VAL A 46 -0.61 -13.96 17.30
C VAL A 46 -0.79 -13.86 18.82
N LYS A 47 -2.01 -13.58 19.30
CA LYS A 47 -2.36 -13.70 20.72
C LYS A 47 -2.23 -15.14 21.21
N LYS A 48 -2.75 -16.12 20.45
CA LYS A 48 -2.61 -17.56 20.74
C LYS A 48 -1.13 -17.99 20.80
N ALA A 49 -0.28 -17.42 19.94
CA ALA A 49 1.15 -17.72 19.90
C ALA A 49 1.97 -17.08 21.05
N ASN A 50 1.41 -16.12 21.79
CA ASN A 50 2.06 -15.42 22.90
C ASN A 50 3.45 -14.81 22.56
N ILE A 51 3.57 -14.19 21.39
CA ILE A 51 4.84 -13.60 20.90
C ILE A 51 4.94 -12.08 21.11
N ARG A 52 3.92 -11.47 21.74
CA ARG A 52 3.82 -10.01 21.85
C ARG A 52 5.00 -9.39 22.61
N ASP A 53 5.51 -10.09 23.62
CA ASP A 53 6.60 -9.62 24.49
C ASP A 53 7.95 -9.48 23.75
N TRP A 54 8.06 -10.02 22.53
CA TRP A 54 9.25 -9.84 21.68
C TRP A 54 9.19 -8.55 20.85
N ILE A 55 8.06 -7.83 20.85
CA ILE A 55 7.83 -6.66 20.01
C ILE A 55 8.00 -5.38 20.82
N ARG A 56 8.89 -4.49 20.37
CA ARG A 56 9.00 -3.13 20.88
C ARG A 56 8.18 -2.20 19.99
N PHE A 57 6.99 -1.81 20.45
CA PHE A 57 6.14 -0.85 19.74
C PHE A 57 6.69 0.58 19.87
N ASN A 58 6.15 1.51 19.07
CA ASN A 58 6.57 2.92 19.05
C ASN A 58 8.09 3.12 18.89
N THR A 59 8.75 2.15 18.27
CA THR A 59 10.20 2.09 18.12
C THR A 59 10.53 1.98 16.63
N ALA A 60 11.12 3.04 16.06
CA ALA A 60 11.47 3.08 14.65
C ALA A 60 12.94 2.68 14.45
N VAL A 61 13.18 1.71 13.58
CA VAL A 61 14.54 1.42 13.11
C VAL A 61 15.04 2.61 12.31
N ARG A 62 16.24 3.08 12.67
CA ARG A 62 16.91 4.23 12.05
C ARG A 62 18.00 3.83 11.10
N TRP A 63 18.77 2.80 11.46
CA TRP A 63 19.89 2.36 10.63
C TRP A 63 20.25 0.92 10.92
N ILE A 64 20.70 0.20 9.89
CA ILE A 64 21.25 -1.15 10.00
C ILE A 64 22.59 -1.16 9.29
N ASN A 65 23.65 -1.56 10.00
CA ASN A 65 24.97 -1.76 9.41
C ASN A 65 25.42 -3.21 9.62
N TYR A 66 26.22 -3.75 8.72
CA TYR A 66 26.82 -5.08 8.88
C TYR A 66 28.33 -4.97 9.04
N ASN A 67 28.88 -5.57 10.10
CA ASN A 67 30.32 -5.59 10.35
C ASN A 67 30.92 -6.91 9.85
N ASN A 68 31.81 -6.83 8.86
CA ASN A 68 32.45 -8.00 8.26
C ASN A 68 33.44 -8.73 9.17
N ALA A 69 34.01 -8.06 10.18
CA ALA A 69 34.94 -8.66 11.14
C ALA A 69 34.19 -9.45 12.21
N SER A 70 33.17 -8.84 12.84
CA SER A 70 32.36 -9.51 13.87
C SER A 70 31.28 -10.43 13.30
N LYS A 71 30.95 -10.28 12.01
CA LYS A 71 29.85 -11.00 11.33
C LYS A 71 28.48 -10.74 11.94
N LYS A 72 28.27 -9.56 12.54
CA LYS A 72 27.04 -9.11 13.19
C LYS A 72 26.45 -7.90 12.47
N PHE A 73 25.14 -7.73 12.57
CA PHE A 73 24.45 -6.49 12.28
C PHE A 73 24.40 -5.61 13.53
N THR A 74 24.58 -4.31 13.38
CA THR A 74 24.22 -3.32 14.39
C THR A 74 22.95 -2.64 13.93
N VAL A 75 21.87 -2.78 14.69
CA VAL A 75 20.57 -2.14 14.43
C VAL A 75 20.42 -0.97 15.39
N THR A 76 20.32 0.23 14.83
CA THR A 76 20.03 1.46 15.57
C THR A 76 18.55 1.75 15.47
N ALA A 77 17.90 1.98 16.61
CA ALA A 77 16.48 2.28 16.71
C ALA A 77 16.23 3.48 17.62
N HIS A 78 15.06 4.08 17.50
CA HIS A 78 14.61 5.18 18.33
C HIS A 78 13.25 4.82 18.94
N ASP A 79 13.19 4.73 20.27
CA ASP A 79 11.96 4.58 21.03
C ASP A 79 11.36 5.96 21.30
N TYR A 80 10.22 6.24 20.67
CA TYR A 80 9.52 7.51 20.81
C TYR A 80 8.76 7.66 22.13
N SER A 81 8.58 6.58 22.89
CA SER A 81 7.95 6.62 24.21
C SER A 81 8.91 7.18 25.26
N ALA A 82 10.19 6.82 25.13
CA ALA A 82 11.28 7.30 25.97
C ALA A 82 12.09 8.44 25.32
N ASP A 83 11.80 8.79 24.05
CA ASP A 83 12.58 9.72 23.22
C ASP A 83 14.09 9.41 23.24
N THR A 84 14.43 8.14 23.09
CA THR A 84 15.82 7.67 23.23
C THR A 84 16.22 6.82 22.04
N SER A 85 17.44 7.04 21.53
CA SER A 85 18.07 6.20 20.51
C SER A 85 19.05 5.21 21.13
N TYR A 86 19.03 3.98 20.64
CA TYR A 86 19.94 2.93 21.09
C TYR A 86 20.33 2.02 19.93
N SER A 87 21.36 1.20 20.13
CA SER A 87 21.81 0.22 19.15
C SER A 87 22.01 -1.14 19.81
N GLU A 88 21.69 -2.21 19.08
CA GLU A 88 21.87 -3.60 19.51
C GLU A 88 22.49 -4.42 18.37
N GLU A 89 23.20 -5.48 18.74
CA GLU A 89 23.83 -6.39 17.78
C GLU A 89 23.00 -7.66 17.56
N PHE A 90 22.93 -8.10 16.29
CA PHE A 90 22.18 -9.28 15.88
C PHE A 90 22.99 -10.14 14.91
N ASP A 91 22.83 -11.47 14.98
CA ASP A 91 23.40 -12.39 13.98
C ASP A 91 22.68 -12.31 12.64
N HIS A 92 21.37 -12.04 12.68
CA HIS A 92 20.48 -12.02 11.55
C HIS A 92 19.53 -10.83 11.63
N VAL A 93 19.11 -10.35 10.46
CA VAL A 93 18.07 -9.31 10.34
C VAL A 93 17.03 -9.80 9.35
N VAL A 94 15.76 -9.62 9.70
CA VAL A 94 14.62 -9.90 8.82
C VAL A 94 13.85 -8.60 8.60
N VAL A 95 13.87 -8.08 7.38
CA VAL A 95 13.19 -6.84 6.99
C VAL A 95 11.77 -7.18 6.52
N ALA A 96 10.79 -6.85 7.35
CA ALA A 96 9.35 -7.02 7.08
C ALA A 96 8.59 -5.67 7.11
N SER A 97 9.23 -4.59 6.62
CA SER A 97 8.70 -3.22 6.69
C SER A 97 7.61 -2.90 5.64
N GLY A 98 7.26 -3.85 4.79
CA GLY A 98 6.32 -3.67 3.68
C GLY A 98 6.83 -2.75 2.56
N HIS A 99 6.03 -2.62 1.49
CA HIS A 99 6.34 -1.77 0.33
C HIS A 99 5.15 -0.96 -0.21
N PHE A 100 3.97 -1.04 0.43
CA PHE A 100 2.77 -0.27 0.07
C PHE A 100 2.52 0.95 0.98
N SER A 101 3.60 1.65 1.36
CA SER A 101 3.52 2.82 2.25
C SER A 101 4.23 4.07 1.73
N THR A 102 5.28 3.93 0.90
CA THR A 102 5.94 5.11 0.29
C THR A 102 5.32 5.37 -1.08
N PRO A 103 4.55 6.46 -1.25
CA PRO A 103 3.75 6.66 -2.45
C PRO A 103 4.61 6.96 -3.68
N ASN A 104 4.14 6.52 -4.84
CA ASN A 104 4.65 6.98 -6.13
C ASN A 104 3.79 8.14 -6.62
N VAL A 105 4.27 9.37 -6.44
CA VAL A 105 3.54 10.61 -6.73
C VAL A 105 4.14 11.27 -7.99
N PRO A 106 3.65 10.97 -9.20
CA PRO A 106 4.10 11.66 -10.41
C PRO A 106 3.59 13.10 -10.45
N HIS A 107 4.39 13.99 -11.01
CA HIS A 107 3.97 15.35 -11.33
C HIS A 107 3.33 15.41 -12.73
N TYR A 108 2.24 16.17 -12.86
CA TYR A 108 1.64 16.57 -14.13
C TYR A 108 1.55 18.09 -14.20
N GLU A 109 1.65 18.64 -15.41
CA GLU A 109 1.49 20.08 -15.63
C GLU A 109 0.15 20.58 -15.07
N GLY A 110 0.19 21.68 -14.32
CA GLY A 110 -0.99 22.31 -13.71
C GLY A 110 -1.40 21.78 -12.35
N PHE A 111 -0.70 20.79 -11.78
CA PHE A 111 -0.98 20.32 -10.41
C PHE A 111 -0.77 21.43 -9.37
N GLU A 112 0.26 22.26 -9.52
CA GLU A 112 0.58 23.37 -8.61
C GLU A 112 -0.51 24.47 -8.57
N THR A 113 -1.33 24.55 -9.61
CA THR A 113 -2.39 25.55 -9.77
C THR A 113 -3.80 24.95 -9.74
N PHE A 114 -3.92 23.63 -9.53
CA PHE A 114 -5.20 22.95 -9.47
C PHE A 114 -6.00 23.43 -8.25
N ASN A 115 -7.17 24.04 -8.50
CA ASN A 115 -8.03 24.59 -7.45
C ASN A 115 -9.02 23.53 -6.91
N GLY A 116 -8.47 22.41 -6.43
CA GLY A 116 -9.22 21.29 -5.90
C GLY A 116 -8.33 20.39 -5.05
N ARG A 117 -8.88 19.29 -4.53
CA ARG A 117 -8.09 18.39 -3.70
C ARG A 117 -7.23 17.45 -4.56
N LEU A 118 -5.91 17.55 -4.45
CA LEU A 118 -4.95 16.60 -5.01
C LEU A 118 -4.38 15.73 -3.88
N LEU A 119 -4.49 14.41 -4.00
CA LEU A 119 -3.91 13.48 -3.01
C LEU A 119 -3.51 12.15 -3.63
N HIS A 120 -2.59 11.43 -2.99
CA HIS A 120 -2.31 10.03 -3.32
C HIS A 120 -3.26 9.09 -2.56
N ALA A 121 -3.50 7.89 -3.10
CA ALA A 121 -4.28 6.82 -2.45
C ALA A 121 -3.77 6.48 -1.04
N HIS A 122 -2.49 6.73 -0.78
CA HIS A 122 -1.87 6.58 0.54
C HIS A 122 -2.54 7.46 1.61
N ASP A 123 -3.01 8.65 1.24
CA ASP A 123 -3.58 9.67 2.12
C ASP A 123 -5.10 9.71 2.09
N PHE A 124 -5.73 8.91 1.23
CA PHE A 124 -7.19 8.76 1.22
C PHE A 124 -7.68 8.12 2.52
N ARG A 125 -8.76 8.66 3.11
CA ARG A 125 -9.29 8.21 4.41
C ARG A 125 -10.80 7.99 4.45
N ASP A 126 -11.62 8.92 3.97
CA ASP A 126 -13.08 8.83 4.02
C ASP A 126 -13.69 9.27 2.67
N ALA A 127 -14.38 8.36 2.00
CA ALA A 127 -15.02 8.61 0.71
C ALA A 127 -16.09 9.70 0.77
N ARG A 128 -16.69 9.94 1.94
CA ARG A 128 -17.75 10.96 2.10
C ARG A 128 -17.24 12.39 1.91
N GLU A 129 -15.93 12.60 1.93
CA GLU A 129 -15.36 13.90 1.57
C GLU A 129 -15.65 14.29 0.11
N PHE A 130 -15.94 13.30 -0.74
CA PHE A 130 -16.18 13.48 -2.17
C PHE A 130 -17.66 13.38 -2.55
N VAL A 131 -18.59 13.49 -1.59
CA VAL A 131 -20.05 13.56 -1.86
C VAL A 131 -20.33 14.74 -2.81
N ASP A 132 -21.15 14.48 -3.83
CA ASP A 132 -21.53 15.44 -4.87
C ASP A 132 -20.35 16.03 -5.68
N LYS A 133 -19.15 15.44 -5.60
CA LYS A 133 -17.94 15.87 -6.34
C LYS A 133 -17.72 15.09 -7.62
N ASP A 134 -17.20 15.77 -8.63
CA ASP A 134 -16.65 15.14 -9.83
C ASP A 134 -15.19 14.73 -9.56
N ILE A 135 -14.90 13.43 -9.47
CA ILE A 135 -13.56 12.92 -9.12
C ILE A 135 -12.80 12.39 -10.33
N LEU A 136 -11.50 12.70 -10.38
CA LEU A 136 -10.53 12.08 -11.28
C LEU A 136 -9.64 11.12 -10.50
N ILE A 137 -9.51 9.89 -11.00
CA ILE A 137 -8.59 8.89 -10.48
C ILE A 137 -7.53 8.61 -11.54
N LEU A 138 -6.25 8.69 -11.14
CA LEU A 138 -5.13 8.34 -12.02
C LEU A 138 -4.57 6.97 -11.65
N GLY A 139 -4.73 5.99 -12.54
CA GLY A 139 -4.27 4.61 -12.32
C GLY A 139 -5.34 3.57 -12.66
N THR A 140 -4.91 2.33 -12.92
CA THR A 140 -5.77 1.22 -13.38
C THR A 140 -5.44 -0.10 -12.69
N SER A 141 -5.39 -0.07 -11.37
CA SER A 141 -5.17 -1.25 -10.53
C SER A 141 -6.01 -1.14 -9.25
N TYR A 142 -5.82 -2.04 -8.29
CA TYR A 142 -6.68 -2.21 -7.11
C TYR A 142 -7.05 -0.93 -6.37
N SER A 143 -6.10 0.02 -6.22
CA SER A 143 -6.40 1.30 -5.57
C SER A 143 -7.38 2.16 -6.36
N ALA A 144 -7.30 2.17 -7.69
CA ALA A 144 -8.23 2.91 -8.54
C ALA A 144 -9.63 2.27 -8.52
N GLU A 145 -9.67 0.95 -8.62
CA GLU A 145 -10.91 0.16 -8.57
C GLU A 145 -11.66 0.37 -7.26
N ASP A 146 -11.01 0.12 -6.11
CA ASP A 146 -11.72 0.16 -4.83
C ASP A 146 -11.98 1.59 -4.36
N ILE A 147 -11.02 2.53 -4.47
CA ILE A 147 -11.26 3.92 -4.05
C ILE A 147 -12.36 4.56 -4.91
N GLY A 148 -12.35 4.32 -6.23
CA GLY A 148 -13.45 4.74 -7.09
C GLY A 148 -14.79 4.14 -6.65
N SER A 149 -14.80 2.85 -6.32
CA SER A 149 -15.98 2.14 -5.81
C SER A 149 -16.48 2.70 -4.49
N GLN A 150 -15.59 3.07 -3.57
CA GLN A 150 -15.96 3.74 -2.33
C GLN A 150 -16.58 5.12 -2.63
N CYS A 151 -15.92 5.95 -3.43
CA CYS A 151 -16.47 7.26 -3.78
C CYS A 151 -17.85 7.16 -4.45
N TRP A 152 -18.01 6.21 -5.38
CA TRP A 152 -19.29 5.92 -6.02
C TRP A 152 -20.35 5.51 -5.00
N LYS A 153 -20.05 4.52 -4.15
CA LYS A 153 -20.96 3.99 -3.12
C LYS A 153 -21.39 5.06 -2.11
N TYR A 154 -20.49 5.97 -1.77
CA TYR A 154 -20.72 7.02 -0.77
C TYR A 154 -21.21 8.35 -1.37
N GLY A 155 -21.57 8.38 -2.66
CA GLY A 155 -22.35 9.47 -3.25
C GLY A 155 -21.53 10.56 -3.95
N CYS A 156 -20.38 10.24 -4.55
CA CYS A 156 -19.76 11.18 -5.48
C CYS A 156 -20.65 11.41 -6.71
N LYS A 157 -20.53 12.58 -7.33
CA LYS A 157 -21.33 12.95 -8.51
C LYS A 157 -20.92 12.15 -9.74
N SER A 158 -19.61 12.09 -10.03
CA SER A 158 -19.08 11.25 -11.10
C SER A 158 -17.66 10.78 -10.82
N VAL A 159 -17.30 9.63 -11.39
CA VAL A 159 -15.95 9.07 -11.36
C VAL A 159 -15.38 9.09 -12.78
N THR A 160 -14.14 9.56 -12.91
CA THR A 160 -13.38 9.47 -14.16
C THR A 160 -12.06 8.80 -13.86
N VAL A 161 -11.77 7.67 -14.49
CA VAL A 161 -10.50 6.94 -14.32
C VAL A 161 -9.65 7.14 -15.57
N ALA A 162 -8.45 7.71 -15.41
CA ALA A 162 -7.52 7.90 -16.52
C ALA A 162 -6.46 6.80 -16.54
N HIS A 163 -6.31 6.15 -17.69
CA HIS A 163 -5.35 5.06 -17.88
C HIS A 163 -4.13 5.48 -18.70
N ARG A 164 -2.94 5.03 -18.27
CA ARG A 164 -1.69 5.31 -19.01
C ARG A 164 -1.43 4.32 -20.15
N THR A 165 -1.73 3.04 -19.93
CA THR A 165 -1.36 1.94 -20.83
C THR A 165 -2.58 1.21 -21.35
N ALA A 166 -3.42 0.68 -20.46
CA ALA A 166 -4.64 -0.03 -20.81
C ALA A 166 -5.76 0.32 -19.82
N PRO A 167 -7.02 0.38 -20.27
CA PRO A 167 -8.18 0.53 -19.40
C PRO A 167 -8.34 -0.66 -18.46
N ILE A 168 -9.09 -0.48 -17.38
CA ILE A 168 -9.51 -1.59 -16.49
C ILE A 168 -10.51 -2.47 -17.23
N GLY A 169 -11.50 -1.85 -17.90
CA GLY A 169 -12.40 -2.53 -18.82
C GLY A 169 -13.59 -3.23 -18.16
N PHE A 170 -14.01 -2.82 -16.97
CA PHE A 170 -15.23 -3.31 -16.34
C PHE A 170 -16.50 -2.64 -16.90
N GLU A 171 -17.66 -3.26 -16.63
CA GLU A 171 -18.97 -2.63 -16.84
C GLU A 171 -19.24 -1.63 -15.71
N TRP A 172 -18.91 -0.37 -15.96
CA TRP A 172 -19.03 0.70 -14.98
C TRP A 172 -20.47 1.24 -14.85
N PRO A 173 -20.86 1.74 -13.66
CA PRO A 173 -22.10 2.49 -13.50
C PRO A 173 -22.16 3.74 -14.40
N ASP A 174 -23.36 4.23 -14.69
CA ASP A 174 -23.59 5.35 -15.64
C ASP A 174 -22.77 6.61 -15.37
N ASN A 175 -22.45 6.90 -14.10
CA ASN A 175 -21.68 8.07 -13.70
C ASN A 175 -20.17 7.79 -13.54
N TRP A 176 -19.68 6.67 -14.05
CA TRP A 176 -18.27 6.29 -14.03
C TRP A 176 -17.77 6.02 -15.44
N GLN A 177 -16.70 6.72 -15.83
CA GLN A 177 -16.10 6.57 -17.16
C GLN A 177 -14.59 6.33 -17.09
N GLU A 178 -14.06 5.64 -18.09
CA GLU A 178 -12.62 5.53 -18.34
C GLU A 178 -12.20 6.44 -19.49
N VAL A 179 -11.06 7.10 -19.34
CA VAL A 179 -10.48 8.02 -20.33
C VAL A 179 -9.00 7.73 -20.53
N SER A 180 -8.44 8.21 -21.63
CA SER A 180 -7.00 8.11 -21.89
C SER A 180 -6.17 8.93 -20.88
N ALA A 181 -4.84 8.76 -20.95
CA ALA A 181 -3.91 9.37 -20.00
C ALA A 181 -4.12 10.89 -19.84
N LEU A 182 -4.10 11.36 -18.58
CA LEU A 182 -4.01 12.78 -18.27
C LEU A 182 -2.75 13.37 -18.91
N THR A 183 -2.87 14.57 -19.47
CA THR A 183 -1.76 15.32 -20.06
C THR A 183 -1.41 16.54 -19.20
N ARG A 184 -2.42 17.32 -18.83
CA ARG A 184 -2.30 18.52 -17.98
C ARG A 184 -3.62 18.86 -17.30
N VAL A 185 -3.54 19.78 -16.36
CA VAL A 185 -4.69 20.41 -15.71
C VAL A 185 -4.60 21.93 -15.90
N ASP A 186 -5.73 22.61 -16.05
CA ASP A 186 -5.81 24.08 -16.04
C ASP A 186 -7.05 24.52 -15.25
N GLY A 187 -6.82 25.22 -14.15
CA GLY A 187 -7.86 25.51 -13.15
C GLY A 187 -8.44 24.21 -12.57
N LYS A 188 -9.67 23.85 -12.98
CA LYS A 188 -10.33 22.58 -12.64
C LYS A 188 -10.50 21.63 -13.83
N THR A 189 -10.03 22.02 -15.01
CA THR A 189 -10.23 21.24 -16.23
C THR A 189 -9.05 20.30 -16.44
N ALA A 190 -9.30 19.00 -16.43
CA ALA A 190 -8.35 17.96 -16.80
C ALA A 190 -8.40 17.71 -18.30
N TYR A 191 -7.24 17.60 -18.95
CA TYR A 191 -7.10 17.33 -20.38
C TYR A 191 -6.44 15.98 -20.63
N PHE A 192 -7.04 15.18 -21.52
CA PHE A 192 -6.61 13.81 -21.77
C PHE A 192 -5.99 13.64 -23.17
N LYS A 193 -5.24 12.56 -23.36
CA LYS A 193 -4.47 12.29 -24.59
C LYS A 193 -5.36 12.13 -25.84
N ASP A 194 -6.60 11.68 -25.67
CA ASP A 194 -7.64 11.59 -26.71
C ASP A 194 -8.27 12.95 -27.08
N ARG A 195 -7.76 14.05 -26.51
CA ARG A 195 -8.21 15.44 -26.69
C ARG A 195 -9.54 15.76 -25.99
N SER A 196 -10.14 14.82 -25.26
CA SER A 196 -11.25 15.13 -24.37
C SER A 196 -10.78 15.94 -23.17
N SER A 197 -11.73 16.58 -22.48
CA SER A 197 -11.48 17.28 -21.24
C SER A 197 -12.66 17.17 -20.29
N LYS A 198 -12.42 17.33 -19.00
CA LYS A 198 -13.47 17.27 -17.97
C LYS A 198 -13.15 18.19 -16.81
N VAL A 199 -14.17 18.88 -16.30
CA VAL A 199 -14.06 19.64 -15.06
C VAL A 199 -14.14 18.66 -13.89
N VAL A 200 -13.18 18.75 -12.97
CA VAL A 200 -13.09 17.86 -11.80
C VAL A 200 -12.82 18.66 -10.53
N ASP A 201 -13.36 18.20 -9.41
CA ASP A 201 -13.22 18.82 -8.10
C ASP A 201 -12.06 18.24 -7.29
N ALA A 202 -11.69 17.01 -7.56
CA ALA A 202 -10.60 16.32 -6.88
C ALA A 202 -9.86 15.35 -7.82
N ILE A 203 -8.57 15.16 -7.55
CA ILE A 203 -7.69 14.23 -8.24
C ILE A 203 -7.06 13.29 -7.22
N ILE A 204 -7.32 12.00 -7.37
CA ILE A 204 -6.77 10.93 -6.52
C ILE A 204 -5.74 10.14 -7.34
N LEU A 205 -4.49 10.19 -6.92
CA LEU A 205 -3.38 9.47 -7.53
C LEU A 205 -3.36 8.03 -6.98
N CYS A 206 -3.87 7.09 -7.77
CA CYS A 206 -3.80 5.65 -7.52
C CYS A 206 -2.60 5.04 -8.26
N THR A 207 -1.44 5.69 -8.12
CA THR A 207 -0.24 5.49 -8.96
C THR A 207 0.81 4.57 -8.33
N GLY A 208 0.40 3.81 -7.30
CA GLY A 208 1.20 2.76 -6.68
C GLY A 208 2.23 3.26 -5.66
N TYR A 209 3.19 2.41 -5.34
CA TYR A 209 4.15 2.62 -4.27
C TYR A 209 5.56 2.28 -4.71
N LYS A 210 6.54 2.59 -3.85
CA LYS A 210 7.96 2.31 -4.06
C LYS A 210 8.48 1.39 -2.94
N HIS A 211 9.33 0.43 -3.31
CA HIS A 211 10.24 -0.19 -2.35
C HIS A 211 11.21 0.88 -1.84
N HIS A 212 11.05 1.27 -0.58
CA HIS A 212 11.79 2.36 0.02
C HIS A 212 12.23 2.00 1.43
N PHE A 213 13.54 2.07 1.66
CA PHE A 213 14.16 1.71 2.94
C PHE A 213 15.09 2.84 3.35
N THR A 214 14.64 3.67 4.28
CA THR A 214 15.39 4.82 4.80
C THR A 214 16.48 4.43 5.80
N PHE A 215 16.44 3.19 6.29
CA PHE A 215 17.28 2.68 7.37
C PHE A 215 18.33 1.67 6.89
N LEU A 216 18.58 1.58 5.58
CA LEU A 216 19.51 0.63 4.99
C LEU A 216 20.56 1.29 4.07
N PRO A 217 21.85 0.99 4.24
CA PRO A 217 22.90 1.35 3.30
C PRO A 217 22.77 0.58 1.98
N ASP A 218 23.44 1.06 0.94
CA ASP A 218 23.31 0.55 -0.44
C ASP A 218 23.66 -0.94 -0.60
N ASP A 219 24.59 -1.46 0.19
CA ASP A 219 25.02 -2.87 0.18
C ASP A 219 23.99 -3.83 0.80
N LEU A 220 23.08 -3.30 1.62
CA LEU A 220 22.00 -4.06 2.25
C LEU A 220 20.63 -3.76 1.63
N ARG A 221 20.48 -2.64 0.91
CA ARG A 221 19.19 -2.11 0.46
C ARG A 221 18.70 -2.77 -0.82
N LEU A 222 17.59 -3.50 -0.71
CA LEU A 222 16.87 -4.06 -1.86
C LEU A 222 16.43 -2.96 -2.84
N LYS A 223 16.77 -3.13 -4.12
CA LYS A 223 16.33 -2.27 -5.24
C LYS A 223 15.57 -3.14 -6.23
N THR A 224 14.26 -2.93 -6.35
CA THR A 224 13.41 -3.80 -7.16
C THR A 224 12.16 -3.08 -7.66
N ALA A 225 11.53 -3.64 -8.70
CA ALA A 225 10.20 -3.24 -9.13
C ALA A 225 9.14 -3.99 -8.34
N ASN A 226 7.91 -3.47 -8.26
CA ASN A 226 6.80 -4.26 -7.74
C ASN A 226 6.39 -5.35 -8.75
N ARG A 227 6.72 -6.60 -8.44
CA ARG A 227 6.48 -7.79 -9.29
C ARG A 227 6.53 -9.07 -8.44
N LEU A 228 6.05 -10.18 -9.00
CA LEU A 228 6.02 -11.48 -8.31
C LEU A 228 7.42 -12.05 -8.02
N ALA A 229 8.37 -11.87 -8.94
CA ALA A 229 9.75 -12.32 -8.78
C ALA A 229 10.65 -11.15 -8.39
N THR A 230 10.74 -10.88 -7.09
CA THR A 230 11.58 -9.82 -6.52
C THR A 230 13.06 -10.06 -6.85
N ALA A 231 13.76 -9.00 -7.23
CA ALA A 231 15.19 -9.05 -7.56
C ALA A 231 16.04 -9.41 -6.33
N ASP A 232 17.17 -10.07 -6.56
CA ASP A 232 18.25 -10.27 -5.58
C ASP A 232 17.85 -10.98 -4.27
N LEU A 233 16.74 -11.73 -4.29
CA LEU A 233 16.29 -12.57 -3.19
C LEU A 233 16.32 -14.05 -3.56
N TYR A 234 17.28 -14.80 -3.02
CA TYR A 234 17.27 -16.26 -3.12
C TYR A 234 16.02 -16.82 -2.43
N LYS A 235 15.28 -17.67 -3.17
CA LYS A 235 13.96 -18.19 -2.76
C LYS A 235 12.95 -17.10 -2.40
N GLY A 236 13.14 -15.87 -2.90
CA GLY A 236 12.28 -14.74 -2.60
C GLY A 236 12.43 -14.17 -1.19
N ILE A 237 13.41 -14.63 -0.40
CA ILE A 237 13.59 -14.17 0.99
C ILE A 237 15.02 -13.80 1.37
N ALA A 238 16.05 -14.55 0.93
CA ALA A 238 17.41 -14.35 1.41
C ALA A 238 18.17 -13.38 0.50
N TRP A 239 18.72 -12.31 1.06
CA TRP A 239 19.49 -11.31 0.31
C TRP A 239 20.76 -11.93 -0.26
N ILE A 240 20.91 -11.95 -1.59
CA ILE A 240 22.01 -12.69 -2.22
C ILE A 240 23.40 -12.13 -1.92
N HIS A 241 23.49 -10.84 -1.57
CA HIS A 241 24.76 -10.18 -1.28
C HIS A 241 25.19 -10.33 0.19
N ASN A 242 24.26 -10.70 1.08
CA ASN A 242 24.55 -11.10 2.45
C ASN A 242 23.41 -12.01 2.97
N PRO A 243 23.56 -13.35 2.92
CA PRO A 243 22.48 -14.29 3.25
C PRO A 243 22.14 -14.38 4.74
N LYS A 244 22.74 -13.52 5.58
CA LYS A 244 22.27 -13.30 6.96
C LYS A 244 21.16 -12.24 7.07
N LEU A 245 20.93 -11.47 6.00
CA LEU A 245 19.83 -10.53 5.85
C LEU A 245 18.69 -11.18 5.04
N PHE A 246 17.47 -11.05 5.53
CA PHE A 246 16.27 -11.56 4.86
C PHE A 246 15.26 -10.45 4.64
N TYR A 247 14.41 -10.63 3.63
CA TYR A 247 13.28 -9.77 3.31
C TYR A 247 12.01 -10.63 3.24
N LEU A 248 10.92 -10.17 3.86
CA LEU A 248 9.63 -10.87 3.82
C LEU A 248 8.57 -10.00 3.14
N GLY A 249 7.78 -10.61 2.25
CA GLY A 249 6.64 -9.96 1.61
C GLY A 249 7.00 -8.80 0.67
N MET A 250 8.18 -8.84 0.05
CA MET A 250 8.63 -7.80 -0.89
C MET A 250 8.17 -8.04 -2.33
N GLN A 251 7.48 -9.15 -2.58
CA GLN A 251 6.81 -9.45 -3.83
C GLN A 251 5.53 -8.63 -3.97
N ASP A 252 5.13 -8.41 -5.22
CA ASP A 252 3.74 -8.04 -5.50
C ASP A 252 2.79 -9.13 -5.03
N GLN A 253 1.60 -8.73 -4.60
CA GLN A 253 0.64 -9.62 -3.96
C GLN A 253 -0.72 -9.48 -4.64
N TRP A 254 -1.22 -10.61 -5.14
CA TRP A 254 -2.59 -10.70 -5.62
C TRP A 254 -3.51 -11.02 -4.44
N PHE A 255 -4.64 -10.33 -4.31
CA PHE A 255 -5.70 -10.61 -3.33
C PHE A 255 -5.29 -10.45 -1.85
N THR A 256 -4.71 -9.31 -1.49
CA THR A 256 -4.30 -8.96 -0.11
C THR A 256 -4.92 -7.69 0.43
#